data_AF-A0A8T2WPP5-F1
#
_entry.id   AF-A0A8T2WPP5-F1
#
_cell.length_a   1.000
_cell.length_b   1.000
_cell.length_c   1.000
_cell.angle_alpha   90.00
_cell.angle_beta   90.00
_cell.angle_gamma   90.00
#
_symmetry.space_group_name_H-M   'P 1'
#
loop_
_entity.id
_entity.type
_entity.pdbx_description
1 polymer ?
#
loop_
_entity_poly.entity_id
_entity_poly.type
_entity_poly.pdbx_seq_one_letter_code
_entity_poly.pdbx_strand_id
1 'polypeptide(L)'
;MCFLKHHVPGSRASIYIHPLLAVITFFSEKEKCINIILFTLSLSQIHPLTDQLRLVREQARIMAENRTGTSLFSPCKMGKFSLSHRVVLAPMTRCRALNGIPGDALAEYYAQRSTPGGLLITEGALISPTAPGFPHVPGIYSEAQVEAWKKVVDAVHAKGSVIFCQLWHVGRASHQVYQPGGVPPISSTNKPISNRWRTLMPDGTYGIYPAPRALKTSEILELVEHYSQAALNAIRAGFDGVEIHGAHGYLIDQFLKNGINDRVDEYGGSIENRCRFMMQVIQAVVSAVGAERVAFRMSPAIDHLDATDSDPLNLGLSVIERINKLQLQVGSKLTYLHVTQPRYTASGQKESRRTGSEDEEAQMIRTWRRAYQGTFMCSGGYTRELGIQAVTEGDADLISYGRLFISNPDLVLRLKLNAPLNKYIRKTFYTQDPVVGYTDYPFLSKANGVQVPLSRL
;
A
#
# COMPACT_ATOMS: atom_id res chain seq x y z
N MET A 1 -16.17 0.81 -49.97
CA MET A 1 -16.85 0.08 -48.87
C MET A 1 -15.83 -0.26 -47.80
N CYS A 2 -15.88 0.41 -46.65
CA CYS A 2 -15.08 0.08 -45.47
C CYS A 2 -16.00 0.16 -44.26
N PHE A 3 -16.24 -0.97 -43.60
CA PHE A 3 -17.01 -1.05 -42.37
C PHE A 3 -16.04 -1.25 -41.21
N LEU A 4 -16.05 -0.35 -40.22
CA LEU A 4 -15.34 -0.55 -38.96
C LEU A 4 -16.16 -1.51 -38.09
N LYS A 5 -15.60 -2.70 -37.80
CA LYS A 5 -16.19 -3.70 -36.92
C LYS A 5 -15.58 -3.55 -35.53
N HIS A 6 -16.34 -3.07 -34.55
CA HIS A 6 -15.93 -3.09 -33.16
C HIS A 6 -16.52 -4.29 -32.43
N HIS A 7 -15.65 -5.09 -31.81
CA HIS A 7 -16.04 -6.25 -31.00
C HIS A 7 -16.01 -5.86 -29.52
N VAL A 8 -17.11 -6.11 -28.80
CA VAL A 8 -17.24 -5.84 -27.36
C VAL A 8 -16.97 -7.15 -26.61
N PRO A 9 -15.91 -7.26 -25.77
CA PRO A 9 -15.67 -8.46 -25.00
C PRO A 9 -16.82 -8.70 -24.01
N GLY A 10 -17.48 -9.86 -24.11
CA GLY A 10 -18.56 -10.27 -23.19
C GLY A 10 -20.00 -9.99 -23.65
N SER A 11 -20.23 -9.42 -24.84
CA SER A 11 -21.58 -9.30 -25.43
C SER A 11 -21.62 -9.73 -26.90
N ARG A 12 -22.71 -10.35 -27.36
CA ARG A 12 -22.91 -10.75 -28.77
C ARG A 12 -23.54 -9.62 -29.63
N ALA A 13 -23.13 -8.36 -29.42
CA ALA A 13 -23.58 -7.23 -30.25
C ALA A 13 -22.42 -6.69 -31.10
N SER A 14 -22.69 -6.35 -32.36
CA SER A 14 -21.74 -5.73 -33.29
C SER A 14 -22.35 -4.44 -33.83
N ILE A 15 -21.59 -3.34 -33.84
CA ILE A 15 -22.04 -2.04 -34.33
C ILE A 15 -21.26 -1.71 -35.61
N TYR A 16 -21.99 -1.28 -36.65
CA TYR A 16 -21.44 -0.82 -37.92
C TYR A 16 -21.75 0.66 -38.09
N ILE A 17 -20.72 1.50 -38.29
CA ILE A 17 -20.85 2.96 -38.38
C ILE A 17 -20.46 3.42 -39.80
N HIS A 18 -21.38 4.10 -40.49
CA HIS A 18 -21.14 4.87 -41.72
C HIS A 18 -21.43 6.35 -41.44
N PRO A 19 -20.75 7.33 -42.08
CA PRO A 19 -20.97 8.77 -41.84
C PRO A 19 -22.38 9.31 -42.11
N LEU A 20 -23.33 8.47 -42.57
CA LEU A 20 -24.72 8.85 -42.84
C LEU A 20 -25.76 7.85 -42.28
N LEU A 21 -25.36 6.74 -41.67
CA LEU A 21 -26.27 5.71 -41.15
C LEU A 21 -25.61 4.92 -40.00
N ALA A 22 -26.31 4.80 -38.87
CA ALA A 22 -25.93 3.92 -37.77
C ALA A 22 -26.89 2.71 -37.76
N VAL A 23 -26.34 1.49 -37.77
CA VAL A 23 -27.13 0.24 -37.71
C VAL A 23 -26.82 -0.44 -36.39
N ILE A 24 -27.85 -0.64 -35.56
CA ILE A 24 -27.77 -1.38 -34.29
C ILE A 24 -28.51 -2.71 -34.48
N THR A 25 -27.79 -3.82 -34.34
CA THR A 25 -28.35 -5.18 -34.35
C THR A 25 -28.36 -5.75 -32.95
N PHE A 26 -29.53 -6.20 -32.49
CA PHE A 26 -29.69 -6.96 -31.25
C PHE A 26 -29.97 -8.43 -31.56
N PHE A 27 -29.32 -9.34 -30.82
CA PHE A 27 -29.55 -10.76 -30.92
C PHE A 27 -30.22 -11.25 -29.62
N SER A 28 -31.44 -11.80 -29.72
CA SER A 28 -32.18 -12.40 -28.61
C SER A 28 -32.16 -13.93 -28.75
N GLU A 29 -31.58 -14.64 -27.78
CA GLU A 29 -31.53 -16.12 -27.80
C GLU A 29 -32.90 -16.77 -27.55
N LYS A 30 -33.91 -16.04 -27.06
CA LYS A 30 -35.24 -16.60 -26.80
C LYS A 30 -36.13 -16.74 -28.04
N GLU A 31 -35.87 -15.98 -29.11
CA GLU A 31 -36.80 -15.89 -30.26
C GLU A 31 -36.21 -16.30 -31.62
N LYS A 32 -34.89 -16.62 -31.71
CA LYS A 32 -34.21 -16.96 -32.98
C LYS A 32 -34.51 -16.00 -34.15
N CYS A 33 -34.73 -14.71 -33.89
CA CYS A 33 -34.94 -13.68 -34.90
C CYS A 33 -33.93 -12.53 -34.75
N ILE A 34 -33.48 -11.98 -35.88
CA ILE A 34 -32.65 -10.77 -35.95
C ILE A 34 -33.59 -9.60 -36.22
N ASN A 35 -33.72 -8.67 -35.26
CA ASN A 35 -34.40 -7.40 -35.49
C ASN A 35 -33.36 -6.34 -35.86
N ILE A 36 -33.48 -5.80 -37.07
CA ILE A 36 -32.67 -4.68 -37.57
C ILE A 36 -33.54 -3.43 -37.49
N ILE A 37 -33.15 -2.47 -36.67
CA ILE A 37 -33.81 -1.16 -36.61
C ILE A 37 -32.85 -0.13 -37.23
N LEU A 38 -33.29 0.51 -38.30
CA LEU A 38 -32.55 1.55 -39.03
C LEU A 38 -33.01 2.93 -38.57
N PHE A 39 -32.08 3.75 -38.08
CA PHE A 39 -32.32 5.17 -37.86
C PHE A 39 -31.29 6.01 -38.59
N THR A 40 -31.75 7.09 -39.23
CA THR A 40 -30.90 8.19 -39.70
C THR A 40 -30.82 9.22 -38.58
N LEU A 41 -29.65 9.37 -37.96
CA LEU A 41 -29.38 10.40 -36.95
C LEU A 41 -28.40 11.41 -37.53
N SER A 42 -28.69 12.70 -37.37
CA SER A 42 -27.75 13.77 -37.71
C SER A 42 -26.68 13.93 -36.62
N LEU A 43 -25.52 14.52 -36.96
CA LEU A 43 -24.40 14.75 -36.03
C LEU A 43 -24.82 15.50 -34.74
N SER A 44 -25.86 16.34 -34.79
CA SER A 44 -26.39 17.06 -33.62
C SER A 44 -27.18 16.17 -32.65
N GLN A 45 -27.57 14.96 -33.04
CA GLN A 45 -28.28 13.99 -32.19
C GLN A 45 -27.35 12.97 -31.52
N ILE A 46 -26.09 12.85 -31.98
CA ILE A 46 -25.12 11.88 -31.44
C ILE A 46 -24.54 12.35 -30.10
N HIS A 47 -24.26 13.66 -29.95
CA HIS A 47 -23.69 14.22 -28.73
C HIS A 47 -24.54 14.01 -27.46
N PRO A 48 -25.88 14.24 -27.50
CA PRO A 48 -26.77 13.98 -26.37
C PRO A 48 -26.82 12.51 -25.95
N LEU A 49 -26.66 11.57 -26.90
CA LEU A 49 -26.67 10.13 -26.65
C LEU A 49 -25.41 9.67 -25.89
N THR A 50 -24.25 10.28 -26.16
CA THR A 50 -23.02 10.05 -25.38
C THR A 50 -23.12 10.56 -23.95
N ASP A 51 -23.73 11.73 -23.74
CA ASP A 51 -23.94 12.28 -22.40
C ASP A 51 -25.02 11.52 -21.61
N GLN A 52 -26.09 11.08 -22.28
CA GLN A 52 -27.08 10.17 -21.70
C GLN A 52 -26.50 8.80 -21.38
N LEU A 53 -25.64 8.22 -22.23
CA LEU A 53 -24.94 6.97 -21.92
C LEU A 53 -23.98 7.12 -20.74
N ARG A 54 -23.34 8.29 -20.59
CA ARG A 54 -22.52 8.62 -19.43
C ARG A 54 -23.38 8.77 -18.17
N LEU A 55 -24.53 9.43 -18.27
CA LEU A 55 -25.50 9.56 -17.17
C LEU A 55 -26.10 8.20 -16.77
N VAL A 56 -26.42 7.34 -17.73
CA VAL A 56 -26.96 6.00 -17.49
C VAL A 56 -25.88 5.10 -16.88
N ARG A 57 -24.60 5.26 -17.24
CA ARG A 57 -23.48 4.60 -16.55
C ARG A 57 -23.29 5.12 -15.14
N GLU A 58 -23.39 6.43 -14.92
CA GLU A 58 -23.33 7.05 -13.59
C GLU A 58 -24.51 6.58 -12.72
N GLN A 59 -25.72 6.53 -13.28
CA GLN A 59 -26.92 6.03 -12.60
C GLN A 59 -26.85 4.52 -12.35
N ALA A 60 -26.33 3.72 -13.29
CA ALA A 60 -26.08 2.30 -13.08
C ALA A 60 -25.01 2.05 -12.01
N ARG A 61 -24.00 2.92 -11.92
CA ARG A 61 -22.98 2.91 -10.86
C ARG A 61 -23.57 3.29 -9.50
N ILE A 62 -24.38 4.34 -9.41
CA ILE A 62 -25.13 4.72 -8.20
C ILE A 62 -26.12 3.61 -7.80
N MET A 63 -26.76 2.96 -8.77
CA MET A 63 -27.63 1.82 -8.53
C MET A 63 -26.85 0.56 -8.14
N ALA A 64 -25.60 0.39 -8.57
CA ALA A 64 -24.71 -0.67 -8.14
C ALA A 64 -24.16 -0.42 -6.72
N GLU A 65 -23.85 0.84 -6.36
CA GLU A 65 -23.53 1.28 -5.00
C GLU A 65 -24.65 0.92 -4.01
N ASN A 66 -25.91 1.01 -4.45
CA ASN A 66 -27.09 0.60 -3.68
C ASN A 66 -27.38 -0.91 -3.68
N ARG A 67 -26.73 -1.72 -4.53
CA ARG A 67 -27.03 -3.16 -4.64
C ARG A 67 -26.21 -4.05 -3.71
N THR A 68 -25.13 -3.57 -3.08
CA THR A 68 -24.30 -4.38 -2.16
C THR A 68 -23.98 -3.72 -0.81
N GLY A 69 -24.39 -2.47 -0.57
CA GLY A 69 -24.10 -1.75 0.69
C GLY A 69 -22.60 -1.56 1.00
N THR A 70 -21.71 -1.97 0.09
CA THR A 70 -20.26 -1.98 0.26
C THR A 70 -19.65 -0.82 -0.52
N SER A 71 -19.04 0.12 0.19
CA SER A 71 -18.37 1.30 -0.40
C SER A 71 -17.11 1.62 0.39
N LEU A 72 -16.25 2.50 -0.15
CA LEU A 72 -15.03 2.97 0.54
C LEU A 72 -15.30 3.53 1.95
N PHE A 73 -16.52 4.03 2.20
CA PHE A 73 -16.93 4.64 3.46
C PHE A 73 -17.85 3.76 4.31
N SER A 74 -18.16 2.54 3.86
CA SER A 74 -18.95 1.60 4.65
C SER A 74 -18.08 0.86 5.67
N PRO A 75 -18.67 0.40 6.79
CA PRO A 75 -17.95 -0.43 7.75
C PRO A 75 -17.37 -1.71 7.14
N CYS A 76 -16.31 -2.23 7.77
CA CYS A 76 -15.62 -3.44 7.36
C CYS A 76 -15.17 -4.25 8.57
N LYS A 77 -15.40 -5.57 8.55
CA LYS A 77 -14.81 -6.48 9.54
C LYS A 77 -13.47 -6.98 9.04
N MET A 78 -12.40 -6.67 9.76
CA MET A 78 -11.03 -7.10 9.50
C MET A 78 -10.55 -7.96 10.66
N GLY A 79 -10.62 -9.28 10.52
CA GLY A 79 -10.38 -10.21 11.62
C GLY A 79 -11.29 -9.91 12.82
N LYS A 80 -10.68 -9.59 13.98
CA LYS A 80 -11.40 -9.19 15.21
C LYS A 80 -11.76 -7.70 15.26
N PHE A 81 -11.27 -6.89 14.33
CA PHE A 81 -11.46 -5.43 14.32
C PHE A 81 -12.69 -5.04 13.50
N SER A 82 -13.51 -4.15 14.06
CA SER A 82 -14.67 -3.56 13.40
C SER A 82 -14.30 -2.15 12.96
N LEU A 83 -13.95 -1.98 11.68
CA LEU A 83 -13.61 -0.69 11.11
C LEU A 83 -14.87 0.06 10.67
N SER A 84 -14.88 1.38 10.85
CA SER A 84 -16.01 2.24 10.46
C SER A 84 -15.98 2.66 8.98
N HIS A 85 -14.82 2.53 8.34
CA HIS A 85 -14.58 2.82 6.93
C HIS A 85 -13.38 2.03 6.40
N ARG A 86 -13.18 2.07 5.07
CA ARG A 86 -12.13 1.30 4.36
C ARG A 86 -10.93 2.14 3.91
N VAL A 87 -10.86 3.40 4.36
CA VAL A 87 -9.74 4.33 4.14
C VAL A 87 -8.69 4.14 5.23
N VAL A 88 -7.46 3.80 4.85
CA VAL A 88 -6.37 3.44 5.79
C VAL A 88 -5.18 4.41 5.64
N LEU A 89 -4.58 4.83 6.75
CA LEU A 89 -3.30 5.55 6.71
C LEU A 89 -2.18 4.57 6.33
N ALA A 90 -1.53 4.83 5.21
CA ALA A 90 -0.37 4.04 4.79
C ALA A 90 0.83 4.31 5.73
N PRO A 91 1.73 3.32 5.88
CA PRO A 91 3.02 3.52 6.53
C PRO A 91 3.88 4.53 5.75
N MET A 92 4.25 5.63 6.40
CA MET A 92 4.95 6.75 5.76
C MET A 92 6.10 7.23 6.66
N THR A 93 7.34 6.85 6.37
CA THR A 93 8.54 7.36 7.08
C THR A 93 8.61 8.87 7.07
N ARG A 94 8.75 9.51 8.25
CA ARG A 94 8.78 10.98 8.38
C ARG A 94 10.06 11.53 8.98
N CYS A 95 10.96 10.67 9.48
CA CYS A 95 12.27 11.05 10.01
C CYS A 95 12.15 12.10 11.15
N ARG A 96 11.30 11.90 12.15
CA ARG A 96 11.08 12.88 13.25
C ARG A 96 11.23 12.26 14.65
N ALA A 97 11.75 11.05 14.74
CA ALA A 97 12.06 10.39 16.01
C ALA A 97 13.54 10.62 16.33
N LEU A 98 13.84 11.68 17.09
CA LEU A 98 15.21 11.97 17.50
C LEU A 98 15.80 10.77 18.26
N ASN A 99 17.00 10.33 17.88
CA ASN A 99 17.64 9.11 18.41
C ASN A 99 16.77 7.84 18.30
N GLY A 100 15.83 7.80 17.35
CA GLY A 100 14.89 6.71 17.17
C GLY A 100 13.81 6.63 18.24
N ILE A 101 13.60 7.68 19.04
CA ILE A 101 12.57 7.76 20.07
C ILE A 101 11.39 8.59 19.55
N PRO A 102 10.16 8.03 19.47
CA PRO A 102 8.94 8.81 19.24
C PRO A 102 8.79 10.00 20.20
N GLY A 103 8.55 11.19 19.65
CA GLY A 103 8.27 12.40 20.44
C GLY A 103 6.80 12.82 20.39
N ASP A 104 6.45 13.89 21.11
CA ASP A 104 5.06 14.39 21.22
C ASP A 104 4.46 14.79 19.86
N ALA A 105 5.28 15.32 18.95
CA ALA A 105 4.86 15.63 17.59
C ALA A 105 4.39 14.38 16.83
N LEU A 106 5.02 13.22 17.07
CA LEU A 106 4.62 11.95 16.46
C LEU A 106 3.24 11.51 16.99
N ALA A 107 3.01 11.67 18.29
CA ALA A 107 1.71 11.38 18.91
C ALA A 107 0.60 12.28 18.34
N GLU A 108 0.83 13.59 18.25
CA GLU A 108 -0.11 14.53 17.62
C GLU A 108 -0.36 14.17 16.15
N TYR A 109 0.68 13.82 15.38
CA TYR A 109 0.55 13.45 13.98
C TYR A 109 -0.41 12.27 13.76
N TYR A 110 -0.28 11.20 14.54
CA TYR A 110 -1.19 10.06 14.44
C TYR A 110 -2.57 10.38 15.03
N ALA A 111 -2.65 11.11 16.15
CA ALA A 111 -3.92 11.52 16.74
C ALA A 111 -4.76 12.38 15.78
N GLN A 112 -4.13 13.31 15.04
CA GLN A 112 -4.80 14.12 14.02
C GLN A 112 -5.42 13.31 12.89
N ARG A 113 -4.84 12.15 12.58
CA ARG A 113 -5.26 11.24 11.50
C ARG A 113 -6.18 10.12 11.97
N SER A 114 -6.50 10.12 13.27
CA SER A 114 -7.33 9.11 13.90
C SER A 114 -8.81 9.49 13.83
N THR A 115 -9.63 8.51 13.47
CA THR A 115 -11.09 8.57 13.44
C THR A 115 -11.67 7.38 14.22
N PRO A 116 -12.87 7.50 14.82
CA PRO A 116 -13.50 6.34 15.46
C PRO A 116 -13.65 5.18 14.48
N GLY A 117 -13.06 4.02 14.78
CA GLY A 117 -13.02 2.85 13.90
C GLY A 117 -12.12 2.97 12.67
N GLY A 118 -11.21 3.96 12.61
CA GLY A 118 -10.20 4.09 11.57
C GLY A 118 -9.02 3.13 11.77
N LEU A 119 -8.31 2.78 10.69
CA LEU A 119 -7.07 2.00 10.74
C LEU A 119 -5.87 2.84 10.33
N LEU A 120 -4.83 2.82 11.16
CA LEU A 120 -3.57 3.49 10.92
C LEU A 120 -2.42 2.47 10.93
N ILE A 121 -1.47 2.65 10.02
CA ILE A 121 -0.22 1.89 10.02
C ILE A 121 0.91 2.91 10.20
N THR A 122 1.77 2.67 11.19
CA THR A 122 2.87 3.60 11.48
C THR A 122 3.86 3.69 10.33
N GLU A 123 4.69 4.73 10.34
CA GLU A 123 6.01 4.64 9.71
C GLU A 123 6.77 3.39 10.14
N GLY A 124 7.74 2.99 9.32
CA GLY A 124 8.56 1.83 9.64
C GLY A 124 9.29 2.02 10.97
N ALA A 125 9.06 1.10 11.90
CA ALA A 125 9.75 1.00 13.16
C ALA A 125 10.90 -0.01 13.04
N LEU A 126 12.11 0.44 13.32
CA LEU A 126 13.32 -0.36 13.20
C LEU A 126 13.33 -1.47 14.24
N ILE A 127 13.64 -2.71 13.81
CA ILE A 127 13.61 -3.89 14.68
C ILE A 127 14.91 -4.14 15.45
N SER A 128 15.99 -3.45 15.09
CA SER A 128 17.30 -3.62 15.70
C SER A 128 18.19 -2.39 15.46
N PRO A 129 19.35 -2.28 16.15
CA PRO A 129 20.35 -1.25 15.86
C PRO A 129 20.95 -1.30 14.45
N THR A 130 20.89 -2.44 13.76
CA THR A 130 21.43 -2.62 12.38
C THR A 130 20.40 -2.33 11.29
N ALA A 131 19.13 -2.21 11.67
CA ALA A 131 18.02 -1.95 10.76
C ALA A 131 17.94 -0.53 10.13
N PRO A 132 18.53 0.56 10.67
CA PRO A 132 18.35 1.90 10.10
C PRO A 132 19.01 2.09 8.72
N GLY A 133 18.41 2.95 7.91
CA GLY A 133 18.98 3.47 6.65
C GLY A 133 18.60 4.92 6.35
N PHE A 134 17.94 5.56 7.31
CA PHE A 134 17.44 6.92 7.24
C PHE A 134 17.65 7.57 8.62
N PRO A 135 17.81 8.89 8.68
CA PRO A 135 18.02 9.56 9.95
C PRO A 135 16.68 9.69 10.69
N HIS A 136 16.74 9.61 12.02
CA HIS A 136 15.61 9.88 12.92
C HIS A 136 14.34 9.05 12.65
N VAL A 137 14.52 7.79 12.24
CA VAL A 137 13.42 6.81 12.13
C VAL A 137 13.24 6.13 13.48
N PRO A 138 12.00 5.96 13.98
CA PRO A 138 11.76 5.33 15.27
C PRO A 138 12.18 3.86 15.28
N GLY A 139 12.66 3.37 16.43
CA GLY A 139 12.87 1.95 16.66
C GLY A 139 11.77 1.33 17.53
N ILE A 140 11.81 0.00 17.69
CA ILE A 140 10.97 -0.77 18.61
C ILE A 140 11.76 -1.96 19.24
N TYR A 141 13.05 -1.75 19.50
CA TYR A 141 13.96 -2.78 20.02
C TYR A 141 14.51 -2.49 21.42
N SER A 142 14.25 -1.30 21.96
CA SER A 142 14.68 -0.90 23.31
C SER A 142 13.50 -0.47 24.18
N GLU A 143 13.66 -0.58 25.49
CA GLU A 143 12.63 -0.18 26.46
C GLU A 143 12.24 1.30 26.33
N ALA A 144 13.19 2.20 26.11
CA ALA A 144 12.91 3.62 25.91
C ALA A 144 12.03 3.88 24.68
N GLN A 145 12.22 3.10 23.60
CA GLN A 145 11.39 3.17 22.41
C GLN A 145 9.98 2.64 22.68
N VAL A 146 9.86 1.52 23.41
CA VAL A 146 8.58 0.93 23.81
C VAL A 146 7.75 1.91 24.64
N GLU A 147 8.34 2.52 25.67
CA GLU A 147 7.65 3.51 26.52
C GLU A 147 7.23 4.77 25.74
N ALA A 148 8.05 5.20 24.78
CA ALA A 148 7.70 6.33 23.93
C ALA A 148 6.54 6.01 22.97
N TRP A 149 6.52 4.81 22.39
CA TRP A 149 5.43 4.37 21.53
C TRP A 149 4.09 4.24 22.26
N LYS A 150 4.07 3.87 23.55
CA LYS A 150 2.84 3.82 24.35
C LYS A 150 2.06 5.13 24.27
N LYS A 151 2.74 6.27 24.41
CA LYS A 151 2.10 7.60 24.33
C LYS A 151 1.41 7.85 22.97
N VAL A 152 2.04 7.37 21.89
CA VAL A 152 1.49 7.50 20.53
C VAL A 152 0.27 6.61 20.37
N VAL A 153 0.36 5.36 20.83
CA VAL A 153 -0.74 4.39 20.80
C VAL A 153 -1.92 4.90 21.63
N ASP A 154 -1.68 5.35 22.85
CA ASP A 154 -2.70 5.91 23.75
C ASP A 154 -3.43 7.09 23.12
N ALA A 155 -2.70 8.00 22.45
CA ALA A 155 -3.30 9.14 21.77
C ALA A 155 -4.22 8.74 20.60
N VAL A 156 -3.90 7.63 19.92
CA VAL A 156 -4.69 7.07 18.81
C VAL A 156 -5.91 6.31 19.34
N HIS A 157 -5.72 5.51 20.39
CA HIS A 157 -6.81 4.78 21.07
C HIS A 157 -7.81 5.74 21.72
N ALA A 158 -7.36 6.87 22.27
CA ALA A 158 -8.24 7.93 22.78
C ALA A 158 -9.18 8.52 21.72
N LYS A 159 -8.86 8.37 20.42
CA LYS A 159 -9.71 8.74 19.28
C LYS A 159 -10.54 7.58 18.73
N GLY A 160 -10.41 6.39 19.32
CA GLY A 160 -11.12 5.17 18.93
C GLY A 160 -10.61 4.51 17.64
N SER A 161 -9.38 4.82 17.21
CA SER A 161 -8.75 4.19 16.04
C SER A 161 -7.96 2.93 16.43
N VAL A 162 -7.76 2.07 15.43
CA VAL A 162 -6.86 0.91 15.47
C VAL A 162 -5.51 1.30 14.87
N ILE A 163 -4.41 0.89 15.48
CA ILE A 163 -3.06 1.19 14.99
C ILE A 163 -2.13 -0.02 14.98
N PHE A 164 -1.45 -0.20 13.84
CA PHE A 164 -0.49 -1.27 13.59
C PHE A 164 0.93 -0.72 13.48
N CYS A 165 1.89 -1.38 14.13
CA CYS A 165 3.31 -1.04 14.03
C CYS A 165 3.94 -1.73 12.82
N GLN A 166 4.51 -0.98 11.87
CA GLN A 166 5.21 -1.59 10.73
C GLN A 166 6.65 -1.97 11.13
N LEU A 167 6.97 -3.26 11.17
CA LEU A 167 8.29 -3.77 11.51
C LEU A 167 9.23 -3.71 10.31
N TRP A 168 10.39 -3.07 10.48
CA TRP A 168 11.26 -2.71 9.37
C TRP A 168 12.74 -3.01 9.59
N HIS A 169 13.37 -3.58 8.55
CA HIS A 169 14.81 -3.68 8.40
C HIS A 169 15.18 -3.29 6.96
N VAL A 170 16.02 -2.27 6.77
CA VAL A 170 16.27 -1.70 5.43
C VAL A 170 17.20 -2.56 4.55
N GLY A 171 18.03 -3.41 5.16
CA GLY A 171 19.01 -4.21 4.43
C GLY A 171 20.05 -3.33 3.74
N ARG A 172 20.36 -3.58 2.45
CA ARG A 172 21.36 -2.78 1.70
C ARG A 172 20.96 -1.32 1.44
N ALA A 173 19.72 -0.94 1.71
CA ALA A 173 19.26 0.44 1.62
C ALA A 173 19.68 1.25 2.86
N SER A 174 20.98 1.23 3.16
CA SER A 174 21.60 1.87 4.33
C SER A 174 23.01 2.34 3.99
N HIS A 175 23.71 2.89 4.96
CA HIS A 175 25.07 3.42 4.86
C HIS A 175 25.81 3.15 6.16
N GLN A 176 27.15 3.06 6.13
CA GLN A 176 27.97 2.76 7.32
C GLN A 176 27.70 3.71 8.50
N VAL A 177 27.34 4.96 8.21
CA VAL A 177 26.99 5.98 9.22
C VAL A 177 25.79 5.57 10.10
N TYR A 178 24.93 4.68 9.59
CA TYR A 178 23.77 4.15 10.31
C TYR A 178 24.05 2.81 11.01
N GLN A 179 25.20 2.20 10.74
CA GLN A 179 25.50 0.86 11.21
C GLN A 179 26.35 0.92 12.48
N PRO A 180 26.05 0.10 13.50
CA PRO A 180 26.90 -0.03 14.68
C PRO A 180 28.35 -0.33 14.31
N GLY A 181 29.29 0.46 14.82
CA GLY A 181 30.72 0.30 14.52
C GLY A 181 31.12 0.65 13.08
N GLY A 182 30.25 1.28 12.28
CA GLY A 182 30.57 1.71 10.92
C GLY A 182 30.73 0.56 9.93
N VAL A 183 30.21 -0.63 10.24
CA VAL A 183 30.30 -1.79 9.36
C VAL A 183 29.43 -1.63 8.11
N PRO A 184 29.73 -2.34 7.00
CA PRO A 184 28.85 -2.35 5.84
C PRO A 184 27.44 -2.86 6.18
N PRO A 185 26.39 -2.28 5.59
CA PRO A 185 25.02 -2.75 5.79
C PRO A 185 24.84 -4.17 5.23
N ILE A 186 23.85 -4.90 5.72
CA ILE A 186 23.64 -6.32 5.36
C ILE A 186 22.61 -6.51 4.24
N SER A 187 22.70 -7.61 3.49
CA SER A 187 21.71 -7.99 2.46
C SER A 187 21.77 -9.47 2.09
N SER A 188 20.92 -9.88 1.15
CA SER A 188 21.02 -11.18 0.46
C SER A 188 22.22 -11.23 -0.50
N THR A 189 22.72 -10.07 -0.95
CA THR A 189 23.82 -9.91 -1.93
C THR A 189 24.95 -9.03 -1.38
N ASN A 190 26.09 -9.00 -2.09
CA ASN A 190 27.18 -8.03 -1.88
C ASN A 190 27.15 -6.85 -2.88
N LYS A 191 26.16 -6.82 -3.78
CA LYS A 191 26.04 -5.77 -4.82
C LYS A 191 25.38 -4.50 -4.26
N PRO A 192 25.98 -3.31 -4.47
CA PRO A 192 25.38 -2.04 -4.05
C PRO A 192 24.10 -1.73 -4.83
N ILE A 193 23.29 -0.82 -4.28
CA ILE A 193 22.21 -0.19 -5.04
C ILE A 193 22.84 0.77 -6.06
N SER A 194 22.30 0.84 -7.27
CA SER A 194 22.82 1.68 -8.34
C SER A 194 22.75 3.18 -8.01
N ASN A 195 23.60 3.95 -8.69
CA ASN A 195 23.65 5.40 -8.59
C ASN A 195 22.39 6.13 -9.09
N ARG A 196 21.33 5.42 -9.50
CA ARG A 196 19.99 6.01 -9.70
C ARG A 196 19.37 6.45 -8.38
N TRP A 197 19.73 5.78 -7.29
CA TRP A 197 19.19 6.04 -5.96
C TRP A 197 20.23 6.76 -5.09
N ARG A 198 19.75 7.45 -4.06
CA ARG A 198 20.57 8.14 -3.07
C ARG A 198 20.08 7.80 -1.67
N THR A 199 21.02 7.70 -0.74
CA THR A 199 20.71 7.59 0.69
C THR A 199 20.62 8.98 1.29
N LEU A 200 19.64 9.22 2.15
CA LEU A 200 19.59 10.47 2.93
C LEU A 200 20.60 10.33 4.07
N MET A 201 21.52 11.28 4.20
CA MET A 201 22.55 11.29 5.24
C MET A 201 22.07 12.06 6.48
N PRO A 202 22.68 11.83 7.66
CA PRO A 202 22.29 12.53 8.90
C PRO A 202 22.41 14.05 8.83
N ASP A 203 23.33 14.58 8.02
CA ASP A 203 23.52 16.01 7.78
C ASP A 203 22.50 16.60 6.77
N GLY A 204 21.56 15.80 6.29
CA GLY A 204 20.54 16.20 5.30
C GLY A 204 21.02 16.16 3.85
N THR A 205 22.27 15.77 3.59
CA THR A 205 22.80 15.58 2.23
C THR A 205 22.39 14.23 1.64
N TYR A 206 22.69 14.01 0.36
CA TYR A 206 22.41 12.76 -0.33
C TYR A 206 23.70 12.02 -0.70
N GLY A 207 23.88 10.83 -0.13
CA GLY A 207 25.02 9.95 -0.37
C GLY A 207 24.74 8.83 -1.38
N ILE A 208 25.77 8.07 -1.69
CA ILE A 208 25.70 6.85 -2.51
C ILE A 208 25.54 5.64 -1.57
N TYR A 209 24.76 4.64 -1.98
CA TYR A 209 24.67 3.39 -1.24
C TYR A 209 25.97 2.59 -1.37
N PRO A 210 26.64 2.20 -0.26
CA PRO A 210 27.86 1.40 -0.30
C PRO A 210 27.55 -0.04 -0.72
N ALA A 211 28.60 -0.82 -1.01
CA ALA A 211 28.47 -2.26 -1.14
C ALA A 211 28.03 -2.87 0.21
N PRO A 212 26.93 -3.65 0.25
CA PRO A 212 26.54 -4.35 1.45
C PRO A 212 27.42 -5.59 1.69
N ARG A 213 27.35 -6.14 2.90
CA ARG A 213 27.81 -7.48 3.22
C ARG A 213 26.69 -8.48 3.00
N ALA A 214 26.94 -9.53 2.23
CA ALA A 214 26.02 -10.64 2.14
C ALA A 214 25.94 -11.37 3.50
N LEU A 215 24.72 -11.63 3.97
CA LEU A 215 24.51 -12.41 5.20
C LEU A 215 25.04 -13.83 5.05
N LYS A 216 25.70 -14.35 6.08
CA LYS A 216 25.96 -15.78 6.21
C LYS A 216 24.65 -16.49 6.54
N THR A 217 24.52 -17.73 6.12
CA THR A 217 23.34 -18.58 6.38
C THR A 217 23.02 -18.65 7.88
N SER A 218 24.05 -18.76 8.73
CA SER A 218 23.90 -18.83 10.19
C SER A 218 23.40 -17.55 10.86
N GLU A 219 23.51 -16.38 10.20
CA GLU A 219 23.06 -15.09 10.74
C GLU A 219 21.56 -14.84 10.53
N ILE A 220 20.92 -15.63 9.66
CA ILE A 220 19.53 -15.37 9.26
C ILE A 220 18.55 -15.62 10.42
N LEU A 221 18.79 -16.64 11.23
CA LEU A 221 17.91 -16.96 12.37
C LEU A 221 17.93 -15.86 13.45
N GLU A 222 19.07 -15.20 13.66
CA GLU A 222 19.16 -14.06 14.58
C GLU A 222 18.29 -12.89 14.09
N LEU A 223 18.28 -12.63 12.78
CA LEU A 223 17.40 -11.60 12.21
C LEU A 223 15.92 -11.96 12.35
N VAL A 224 15.56 -13.23 12.21
CA VAL A 224 14.19 -13.72 12.47
C VAL A 224 13.79 -13.43 13.93
N GLU A 225 14.70 -13.66 14.88
CA GLU A 225 14.45 -13.35 16.29
C GLU A 225 14.28 -11.83 16.53
N HIS A 226 15.06 -10.98 15.86
CA HIS A 226 14.86 -9.53 15.95
C HIS A 226 13.44 -9.11 15.53
N TYR A 227 12.86 -9.72 14.48
CA TYR A 227 11.48 -9.47 14.10
C TYR A 227 10.48 -9.94 15.17
N SER A 228 10.70 -11.13 15.74
CA SER A 228 9.88 -11.69 16.81
C SER A 228 9.87 -10.78 18.05
N GLN A 229 11.05 -10.39 18.53
CA GLN A 229 11.21 -9.52 19.69
C GLN A 229 10.63 -8.12 19.45
N ALA A 230 10.82 -7.56 18.26
CA ALA A 230 10.22 -6.29 17.87
C ALA A 230 8.67 -6.36 17.86
N ALA A 231 8.09 -7.49 17.44
CA ALA A 231 6.65 -7.70 17.50
C ALA A 231 6.14 -7.76 18.94
N LEU A 232 6.82 -8.50 19.83
CA LEU A 232 6.50 -8.53 21.26
C LEU A 232 6.57 -7.12 21.87
N ASN A 233 7.60 -6.36 21.55
CA ASN A 233 7.77 -4.98 22.00
C ASN A 233 6.66 -4.06 21.49
N ALA A 234 6.23 -4.21 20.24
CA ALA A 234 5.09 -3.46 19.71
C ALA A 234 3.79 -3.78 20.48
N ILE A 235 3.51 -5.06 20.74
CA ILE A 235 2.33 -5.44 21.54
C ILE A 235 2.43 -4.91 22.97
N ARG A 236 3.62 -4.93 23.59
CA ARG A 236 3.88 -4.31 24.92
C ARG A 236 3.68 -2.80 24.92
N ALA A 237 3.95 -2.13 23.80
CA ALA A 237 3.67 -0.71 23.61
C ALA A 237 2.17 -0.41 23.39
N GLY A 238 1.32 -1.43 23.32
CA GLY A 238 -0.12 -1.30 23.19
C GLY A 238 -0.66 -1.38 21.76
N PHE A 239 0.20 -1.58 20.74
CA PHE A 239 -0.29 -1.69 19.36
C PHE A 239 -1.31 -2.83 19.20
N ASP A 240 -2.31 -2.60 18.34
CA ASP A 240 -3.34 -3.59 18.05
C ASP A 240 -2.80 -4.81 17.28
N GLY A 241 -1.72 -4.59 16.54
CA GLY A 241 -0.97 -5.59 15.80
C GLY A 241 0.26 -5.02 15.11
N VAL A 242 0.87 -5.84 14.27
CA VAL A 242 2.10 -5.51 13.53
C VAL A 242 1.95 -5.79 12.06
N GLU A 243 2.57 -4.96 11.21
CA GLU A 243 2.73 -5.20 9.79
C GLU A 243 4.19 -5.50 9.48
N ILE A 244 4.50 -6.70 8.98
CA ILE A 244 5.86 -7.05 8.55
C ILE A 244 6.14 -6.40 7.20
N HIS A 245 7.18 -5.57 7.12
CA HIS A 245 7.55 -4.90 5.87
C HIS A 245 8.35 -5.81 4.93
N GLY A 246 7.65 -6.52 4.05
CA GLY A 246 8.20 -7.38 2.98
C GLY A 246 8.21 -6.75 1.58
N ALA A 247 8.46 -5.44 1.48
CA ALA A 247 8.22 -4.66 0.27
C ALA A 247 9.31 -3.60 0.05
N HIS A 248 9.20 -2.86 -1.06
CA HIS A 248 9.98 -1.66 -1.41
C HIS A 248 11.50 -1.83 -1.39
N GLY A 249 11.99 -3.02 -1.73
CA GLY A 249 13.43 -3.28 -1.83
C GLY A 249 14.18 -3.29 -0.51
N TYR A 250 13.47 -3.44 0.62
CA TYR A 250 14.08 -3.63 1.95
C TYR A 250 14.37 -5.10 2.21
N LEU A 251 14.92 -5.44 3.39
CA LEU A 251 15.62 -6.71 3.62
C LEU A 251 14.83 -7.95 3.16
N ILE A 252 13.57 -8.10 3.55
CA ILE A 252 12.76 -9.26 3.12
C ILE A 252 12.54 -9.25 1.59
N ASP A 253 12.25 -8.09 0.99
CA ASP A 253 12.06 -7.96 -0.48
C ASP A 253 13.39 -8.23 -1.24
N GLN A 254 14.54 -7.92 -0.63
CA GLN A 254 15.87 -8.25 -1.15
C GLN A 254 16.11 -9.76 -1.20
N PHE A 255 15.49 -10.56 -0.33
CA PHE A 255 15.52 -12.03 -0.42
C PHE A 255 14.48 -12.55 -1.42
N LEU A 256 13.29 -11.96 -1.47
CA LEU A 256 12.21 -12.41 -2.35
C LEU A 256 12.55 -12.29 -3.84
N LYS A 257 13.23 -11.21 -4.23
CA LYS A 257 13.39 -10.84 -5.64
C LYS A 257 14.71 -11.28 -6.25
N ASN A 258 14.64 -11.98 -7.39
CA ASN A 258 15.82 -12.53 -8.06
C ASN A 258 16.73 -11.50 -8.74
N GLY A 259 16.28 -10.25 -8.92
CA GLY A 259 17.16 -9.16 -9.36
C GLY A 259 18.14 -8.68 -8.28
N ILE A 260 17.93 -9.08 -7.02
CA ILE A 260 18.83 -8.79 -5.90
C ILE A 260 19.45 -10.07 -5.36
N ASN A 261 18.63 -11.07 -5.04
CA ASN A 261 19.07 -12.28 -4.36
C ASN A 261 19.86 -13.20 -5.30
N ASP A 262 21.19 -13.11 -5.22
CA ASP A 262 22.15 -13.95 -5.95
C ASP A 262 22.76 -15.05 -5.08
N ARG A 263 22.11 -15.41 -3.97
CA ARG A 263 22.57 -16.50 -3.11
C ARG A 263 22.42 -17.86 -3.81
N VAL A 264 23.32 -18.77 -3.43
CA VAL A 264 23.35 -20.17 -3.90
C VAL A 264 23.08 -21.17 -2.78
N ASP A 265 22.77 -20.71 -1.57
CA ASP A 265 22.38 -21.53 -0.43
C ASP A 265 20.84 -21.72 -0.38
N GLU A 266 20.34 -22.26 0.74
CA GLU A 266 18.91 -22.53 0.94
C GLU A 266 18.01 -21.28 0.96
N TYR A 267 18.58 -20.08 0.86
CA TYR A 267 17.85 -18.80 0.84
C TYR A 267 17.88 -18.11 -0.53
N GLY A 268 18.44 -18.74 -1.57
CA GLY A 268 18.48 -18.19 -2.94
C GLY A 268 18.21 -19.20 -4.06
N GLY A 269 18.23 -18.70 -5.29
CA GLY A 269 17.90 -19.47 -6.49
C GLY A 269 16.39 -19.68 -6.66
N SER A 270 15.89 -20.84 -6.24
CA SER A 270 14.48 -21.23 -6.44
C SER A 270 13.52 -20.30 -5.72
N ILE A 271 12.29 -20.16 -6.24
CA ILE A 271 11.24 -19.35 -5.59
C ILE A 271 10.95 -19.82 -4.16
N GLU A 272 11.08 -21.13 -3.90
CA GLU A 272 10.94 -21.70 -2.56
C GLU A 272 11.99 -21.14 -1.60
N ASN A 273 13.27 -21.19 -2.00
CA ASN A 273 14.38 -20.70 -1.19
C ASN A 273 14.31 -19.19 -0.98
N ARG A 274 13.97 -18.42 -2.02
CA ARG A 274 13.79 -16.97 -1.91
C ARG A 274 12.69 -16.57 -0.91
N CYS A 275 11.63 -17.38 -0.82
CA CYS A 275 10.54 -17.19 0.14
C CYS A 275 10.85 -17.72 1.56
N ARG A 276 11.96 -18.45 1.76
CA ARG A 276 12.27 -19.11 3.05
C ARG A 276 12.42 -18.11 4.19
N PHE A 277 13.24 -17.08 4.00
CA PHE A 277 13.46 -16.05 5.02
C PHE A 277 12.15 -15.34 5.41
N MET A 278 11.36 -14.93 4.41
CA MET A 278 10.04 -14.33 4.63
C MET A 278 9.14 -15.24 5.49
N MET A 279 9.07 -16.53 5.16
CA MET A 279 8.22 -17.47 5.90
C MET A 279 8.69 -17.70 7.33
N GLN A 280 10.00 -17.77 7.57
CA GLN A 280 10.56 -17.86 8.92
C GLN A 280 10.20 -16.62 9.75
N VAL A 281 10.31 -15.42 9.18
CA VAL A 281 9.90 -14.18 9.85
C VAL A 281 8.41 -14.19 10.18
N ILE A 282 7.54 -14.51 9.21
CA ILE A 282 6.09 -14.56 9.44
C ILE A 282 5.76 -15.59 10.52
N GLN A 283 6.34 -16.79 10.47
CA GLN A 283 6.08 -17.84 11.46
C GLN A 283 6.57 -17.48 12.86
N ALA A 284 7.75 -16.88 13.00
CA ALA A 284 8.26 -16.43 14.30
C ALA A 284 7.35 -15.35 14.90
N VAL A 285 6.98 -14.33 14.11
CA VAL A 285 6.09 -13.25 14.56
C VAL A 285 4.69 -13.78 14.88
N VAL A 286 4.12 -14.65 14.05
CA VAL A 286 2.83 -15.32 14.34
C VAL A 286 2.90 -16.12 15.64
N SER A 287 3.99 -16.85 15.88
CA SER A 287 4.18 -17.62 17.11
C SER A 287 4.29 -16.72 18.34
N ALA A 288 4.89 -15.53 18.18
CA ALA A 288 5.09 -14.58 19.28
C ALA A 288 3.82 -13.81 19.68
N VAL A 289 2.99 -13.40 18.70
CA VAL A 289 1.88 -12.45 18.98
C VAL A 289 0.49 -12.90 18.48
N GLY A 290 0.41 -14.06 17.82
CA GLY A 290 -0.83 -14.60 17.25
C GLY A 290 -1.14 -14.06 15.84
N ALA A 291 -1.61 -14.93 14.95
CA ALA A 291 -1.85 -14.59 13.54
C ALA A 291 -2.85 -13.43 13.36
N GLU A 292 -3.85 -13.32 14.23
CA GLU A 292 -4.89 -12.29 14.17
C GLU A 292 -4.37 -10.87 14.46
N ARG A 293 -3.11 -10.74 14.90
CA ARG A 293 -2.39 -9.47 15.11
C ARG A 293 -1.28 -9.22 14.09
N VAL A 294 -1.12 -10.10 13.11
CA VAL A 294 -0.01 -10.03 12.16
C VAL A 294 -0.54 -9.73 10.77
N ALA A 295 0.06 -8.75 10.12
CA ALA A 295 -0.14 -8.43 8.73
C ALA A 295 1.18 -8.50 7.96
N PHE A 296 1.09 -8.66 6.64
CA PHE A 296 2.26 -8.68 5.77
C PHE A 296 2.09 -7.68 4.62
N ARG A 297 3.14 -6.93 4.31
CA ARG A 297 3.16 -6.02 3.16
C ARG A 297 4.10 -6.50 2.08
N MET A 298 3.63 -6.55 0.83
CA MET A 298 4.44 -6.95 -0.34
C MET A 298 4.33 -5.96 -1.50
N SER A 299 5.36 -5.94 -2.34
CA SER A 299 5.37 -5.16 -3.59
C SER A 299 6.09 -5.89 -4.73
N PRO A 300 5.56 -7.04 -5.22
CA PRO A 300 6.26 -7.89 -6.17
C PRO A 300 6.65 -7.15 -7.46
N ALA A 301 5.80 -6.22 -7.91
CA ALA A 301 5.96 -5.53 -9.20
C ALA A 301 6.70 -4.18 -9.15
N ILE A 302 7.13 -3.72 -7.96
CA ILE A 302 7.82 -2.43 -7.78
C ILE A 302 9.34 -2.61 -7.84
N ASP A 303 10.05 -1.79 -8.63
CA ASP A 303 11.52 -1.83 -8.82
C ASP A 303 12.32 -0.84 -7.94
N HIS A 304 11.71 -0.34 -6.86
CA HIS A 304 12.32 0.60 -5.94
C HIS A 304 13.64 0.03 -5.37
N LEU A 305 14.69 0.85 -5.29
CA LEU A 305 16.02 0.44 -4.78
C LEU A 305 16.63 -0.75 -5.54
N ASP A 306 16.36 -0.81 -6.85
CA ASP A 306 16.77 -1.86 -7.78
C ASP A 306 16.21 -3.25 -7.44
N ALA A 307 15.09 -3.29 -6.71
CA ALA A 307 14.40 -4.53 -6.34
C ALA A 307 13.48 -5.01 -7.46
N THR A 308 14.07 -5.55 -8.53
CA THR A 308 13.33 -6.15 -9.64
C THR A 308 13.16 -7.65 -9.48
N ASP A 309 12.03 -8.20 -9.91
CA ASP A 309 11.87 -9.64 -10.13
C ASP A 309 11.50 -9.90 -11.59
N SER A 310 12.00 -10.99 -12.17
CA SER A 310 11.72 -11.36 -13.55
C SER A 310 10.27 -11.78 -13.77
N ASP A 311 9.61 -12.31 -12.73
CA ASP A 311 8.21 -12.73 -12.77
C ASP A 311 7.42 -12.33 -11.50
N PRO A 312 7.08 -11.04 -11.37
CA PRO A 312 6.32 -10.51 -10.24
C PRO A 312 4.96 -11.15 -10.01
N LEU A 313 4.25 -11.56 -11.08
CA LEU A 313 2.94 -12.19 -10.94
C LEU A 313 3.09 -13.50 -10.16
N ASN A 314 4.00 -14.38 -10.61
CA ASN A 314 4.25 -15.65 -9.95
C ASN A 314 4.94 -15.49 -8.59
N LEU A 315 5.80 -14.48 -8.39
CA LEU A 315 6.33 -14.14 -7.07
C LEU A 315 5.19 -13.81 -6.10
N GLY A 316 4.28 -12.92 -6.47
CA GLY A 316 3.14 -12.54 -5.63
C GLY A 316 2.21 -13.73 -5.33
N LEU A 317 1.94 -14.56 -6.33
CA LEU A 317 1.16 -15.80 -6.13
C LEU A 317 1.85 -16.78 -5.19
N SER A 318 3.17 -16.94 -5.29
CA SER A 318 3.97 -17.84 -4.43
C SER A 318 3.98 -17.38 -2.97
N VAL A 319 4.08 -16.06 -2.74
CA VAL A 319 3.95 -15.47 -1.40
C VAL A 319 2.56 -15.73 -0.83
N ILE A 320 1.50 -15.46 -1.61
CA ILE A 320 0.11 -15.66 -1.19
C ILE A 320 -0.17 -17.13 -0.88
N GLU A 321 0.28 -18.05 -1.73
CA GLU A 321 0.10 -19.50 -1.53
C GLU A 321 0.69 -19.93 -0.17
N ARG A 322 1.89 -19.46 0.16
CA ARG A 322 2.58 -19.81 1.41
C ARG A 322 1.91 -19.21 2.63
N ILE A 323 1.47 -17.96 2.55
CA ILE A 323 0.69 -17.34 3.62
C ILE A 323 -0.62 -18.11 3.82
N ASN A 324 -1.37 -18.42 2.75
CA ASN A 324 -2.60 -19.21 2.85
C ASN A 324 -2.37 -20.59 3.49
N LYS A 325 -1.28 -21.29 3.13
CA LYS A 325 -0.90 -22.56 3.76
C LYS A 325 -0.63 -22.40 5.25
N LEU A 326 0.11 -21.36 5.65
CA LEU A 326 0.35 -21.06 7.06
C LEU A 326 -0.96 -20.78 7.80
N GLN A 327 -1.86 -19.96 7.23
CA GLN A 327 -3.15 -19.65 7.85
C GLN A 327 -4.00 -20.92 8.09
N LEU A 328 -3.96 -21.87 7.14
CA LEU A 328 -4.62 -23.17 7.29
C LEU A 328 -3.98 -23.99 8.41
N GLN A 329 -2.64 -24.04 8.48
CA GLN A 329 -1.89 -24.78 9.49
C GLN A 329 -2.14 -24.25 10.91
N VAL A 330 -2.18 -22.94 11.09
CA VAL A 330 -2.39 -22.32 12.42
C VAL A 330 -3.88 -22.17 12.78
N GLY A 331 -4.78 -22.43 11.84
CA GLY A 331 -6.23 -22.30 12.05
C GLY A 331 -6.71 -20.84 12.24
N SER A 332 -5.88 -19.86 11.89
CA SER A 332 -6.17 -18.43 12.03
C SER A 332 -5.60 -17.65 10.85
N LYS A 333 -6.28 -16.57 10.46
CA LYS A 333 -5.87 -15.72 9.33
C LYS A 333 -4.96 -14.61 9.82
N LEU A 334 -4.01 -14.21 8.98
CA LEU A 334 -3.34 -12.93 9.15
C LEU A 334 -4.39 -11.81 9.09
N THR A 335 -4.16 -10.72 9.84
CA THR A 335 -5.11 -9.60 9.93
C THR A 335 -5.41 -9.04 8.55
N TYR A 336 -4.39 -8.84 7.72
CA TYR A 336 -4.53 -8.45 6.32
C TYR A 336 -3.24 -8.72 5.51
N LEU A 337 -3.38 -8.82 4.20
CA LEU A 337 -2.28 -8.72 3.24
C LEU A 337 -2.34 -7.35 2.56
N HIS A 338 -1.26 -6.60 2.64
CA HIS A 338 -1.14 -5.27 2.06
C HIS A 338 -0.26 -5.30 0.81
N VAL A 339 -0.84 -5.01 -0.34
CA VAL A 339 -0.14 -5.01 -1.62
C VAL A 339 0.02 -3.58 -2.11
N THR A 340 1.26 -3.19 -2.40
CA THR A 340 1.54 -1.91 -3.06
C THR A 340 1.73 -2.13 -4.55
N GLN A 341 0.88 -1.48 -5.35
CA GLN A 341 0.96 -1.50 -6.80
C GLN A 341 1.94 -0.45 -7.33
N PRO A 342 2.57 -0.68 -8.48
CA PRO A 342 3.37 0.33 -9.15
C PRO A 342 2.52 1.57 -9.51
N ARG A 343 3.19 2.71 -9.71
CA ARG A 343 2.48 3.95 -10.03
C ARG A 343 2.27 4.01 -11.54
N TYR A 344 1.02 3.91 -11.98
CA TYR A 344 0.59 4.57 -13.20
C TYR A 344 0.01 5.96 -12.92
N THR A 345 0.05 6.77 -13.95
CA THR A 345 0.11 8.23 -13.93
C THR A 345 -1.14 8.91 -13.38
N ALA A 346 -1.10 9.35 -12.12
CA ALA A 346 -1.91 10.50 -11.65
C ALA A 346 -1.07 11.76 -11.42
N SER A 347 0.27 11.66 -11.41
CA SER A 347 1.17 12.79 -11.12
C SER A 347 2.45 12.85 -11.97
N GLY A 348 2.45 12.25 -13.16
CA GLY A 348 3.52 12.43 -14.15
C GLY A 348 4.91 11.85 -13.82
N GLN A 349 5.08 11.08 -12.74
CA GLN A 349 6.36 10.45 -12.42
C GLN A 349 6.23 8.92 -12.43
N LYS A 350 6.74 8.29 -13.50
CA LYS A 350 7.00 6.84 -13.55
C LYS A 350 8.22 6.55 -12.67
N GLU A 351 8.01 5.90 -11.54
CA GLU A 351 9.13 5.32 -10.77
C GLU A 351 9.50 3.92 -11.26
N SER A 352 8.53 3.19 -11.83
CA SER A 352 8.73 1.83 -12.35
C SER A 352 9.36 1.84 -13.74
N ARG A 353 10.42 1.04 -13.93
CA ARG A 353 10.97 0.71 -15.27
C ARG A 353 10.06 -0.18 -16.10
N ARG A 354 9.00 -0.76 -15.52
CA ARG A 354 8.12 -1.68 -16.25
C ARG A 354 7.26 -0.95 -17.28
N THR A 355 7.09 -1.64 -18.41
CA THR A 355 6.34 -1.19 -19.59
C THR A 355 4.96 -1.88 -19.68
N GLY A 356 4.32 -2.16 -18.54
CA GLY A 356 2.97 -2.73 -18.54
C GLY A 356 1.91 -1.68 -18.85
N SER A 357 0.70 -2.10 -19.20
CA SER A 357 -0.47 -1.21 -19.24
C SER A 357 -1.14 -1.10 -17.86
N GLU A 358 -1.98 -0.08 -17.67
CA GLU A 358 -2.81 0.04 -16.46
C GLU A 358 -3.73 -1.20 -16.28
N ASP A 359 -4.24 -1.75 -17.39
CA ASP A 359 -5.11 -2.92 -17.39
C ASP A 359 -4.37 -4.20 -16.95
N GLU A 360 -3.11 -4.37 -17.36
CA GLU A 360 -2.27 -5.50 -16.95
C GLU A 360 -2.00 -5.48 -15.45
N GLU A 361 -1.71 -4.30 -14.89
CA GLU A 361 -1.52 -4.15 -13.44
C GLU A 361 -2.80 -4.40 -12.66
N ALA A 362 -3.93 -3.85 -13.12
CA ALA A 362 -5.22 -4.11 -12.50
C ALA A 362 -5.55 -5.61 -12.53
N GLN A 363 -5.27 -6.29 -13.64
CA GLN A 363 -5.48 -7.73 -13.76
C GLN A 363 -4.55 -8.54 -12.85
N MET A 364 -3.30 -8.13 -12.69
CA MET A 364 -2.36 -8.75 -11.75
C MET A 364 -2.83 -8.60 -10.30
N ILE A 365 -3.26 -7.40 -9.88
CA ILE A 365 -3.82 -7.15 -8.55
C ILE A 365 -5.07 -8.02 -8.31
N ARG A 366 -6.00 -8.08 -9.28
CA ARG A 366 -7.18 -8.97 -9.21
C ARG A 366 -6.81 -10.43 -9.06
N THR A 367 -5.77 -10.87 -9.75
CA THR A 367 -5.29 -12.25 -9.68
C THR A 367 -4.79 -12.56 -8.26
N TRP A 368 -4.02 -11.66 -7.65
CA TRP A 368 -3.60 -11.79 -6.26
C TRP A 368 -4.76 -11.70 -5.27
N ARG A 369 -5.71 -10.78 -5.47
CA ARG A 369 -6.91 -10.63 -4.64
C ARG A 369 -7.73 -11.93 -4.58
N ARG A 370 -7.93 -12.58 -5.73
CA ARG A 370 -8.66 -13.86 -5.84
C ARG A 370 -7.92 -15.03 -5.20
N ALA A 371 -6.59 -15.01 -5.25
CA ALA A 371 -5.76 -16.04 -4.65
C ALA A 371 -5.69 -15.94 -3.12
N TYR A 372 -5.69 -14.73 -2.56
CA TYR A 372 -5.53 -14.52 -1.12
C TYR A 372 -6.79 -14.80 -0.30
N GLN A 373 -6.65 -15.54 0.79
CA GLN A 373 -7.74 -15.90 1.69
C GLN A 373 -7.72 -15.03 2.96
N GLY A 374 -8.26 -13.82 2.90
CA GLY A 374 -8.33 -12.92 4.04
C GLY A 374 -8.68 -11.50 3.60
N THR A 375 -8.45 -10.53 4.50
CA THR A 375 -8.59 -9.11 4.17
C THR A 375 -7.43 -8.67 3.27
N PHE A 376 -7.76 -8.16 2.08
CA PHE A 376 -6.80 -7.70 1.09
C PHE A 376 -6.82 -6.17 0.99
N MET A 377 -5.67 -5.55 1.22
CA MET A 377 -5.51 -4.10 1.20
C MET A 377 -4.62 -3.68 0.03
N CYS A 378 -5.04 -2.67 -0.72
CA CYS A 378 -4.24 -2.09 -1.81
C CYS A 378 -3.74 -0.68 -1.47
N SER A 379 -2.54 -0.36 -1.94
CA SER A 379 -2.00 1.00 -1.98
C SER A 379 -1.27 1.29 -3.28
N GLY A 380 -1.12 2.58 -3.62
CA GLY A 380 -0.35 3.03 -4.79
C GLY A 380 -1.18 3.87 -5.75
N GLY A 381 -1.13 5.19 -5.57
CA GLY A 381 -1.72 6.13 -6.53
C GLY A 381 -3.25 6.28 -6.49
N TYR A 382 -3.95 5.59 -5.58
CA TYR A 382 -5.40 5.70 -5.45
C TYR A 382 -5.87 7.14 -5.24
N THR A 383 -6.86 7.53 -6.03
CA THR A 383 -7.73 8.69 -5.81
C THR A 383 -8.97 8.28 -5.02
N ARG A 384 -9.91 9.20 -4.82
CA ARG A 384 -11.24 8.89 -4.30
C ARG A 384 -11.96 7.90 -5.21
N GLU A 385 -12.00 8.20 -6.51
CA GLU A 385 -12.76 7.46 -7.52
C GLU A 385 -12.22 6.04 -7.70
N LEU A 386 -10.89 5.91 -7.81
CA LEU A 386 -10.22 4.61 -7.91
C LEU A 386 -10.41 3.77 -6.64
N GLY A 387 -10.40 4.42 -5.46
CA GLY A 387 -10.61 3.72 -4.20
C GLY A 387 -12.03 3.21 -4.05
N ILE A 388 -13.02 4.02 -4.43
CA ILE A 388 -14.43 3.60 -4.49
C ILE A 388 -14.59 2.44 -5.45
N GLN A 389 -14.05 2.56 -6.66
CA GLN A 389 -14.16 1.53 -7.69
C GLN A 389 -13.58 0.19 -7.21
N ALA A 390 -12.34 0.19 -6.69
CA ALA A 390 -11.67 -1.04 -6.25
C ALA A 390 -12.43 -1.76 -5.12
N VAL A 391 -13.07 -1.02 -4.21
CA VAL A 391 -13.90 -1.62 -3.15
C VAL A 391 -15.22 -2.15 -3.71
N THR A 392 -15.91 -1.38 -4.55
CA THR A 392 -17.21 -1.77 -5.12
C THR A 392 -17.08 -2.98 -6.04
N GLU A 393 -15.98 -3.09 -6.79
CA GLU A 393 -15.70 -4.22 -7.69
C GLU A 393 -15.15 -5.46 -6.94
N GLY A 394 -14.80 -5.32 -5.65
CA GLY A 394 -14.24 -6.41 -4.84
C GLY A 394 -12.74 -6.68 -5.07
N ASP A 395 -12.06 -5.78 -5.79
CA ASP A 395 -10.62 -5.85 -6.07
C ASP A 395 -9.77 -5.60 -4.80
N ALA A 396 -10.33 -4.90 -3.80
CA ALA A 396 -9.74 -4.74 -2.47
C ALA A 396 -10.80 -4.59 -1.38
N ASP A 397 -10.49 -5.02 -0.16
CA ASP A 397 -11.34 -4.80 1.01
C ASP A 397 -11.07 -3.45 1.67
N LEU A 398 -9.81 -2.98 1.60
CA LEU A 398 -9.29 -1.74 2.20
C LEU A 398 -8.38 -1.01 1.20
N ILE A 399 -8.41 0.33 1.23
CA ILE A 399 -7.54 1.18 0.41
C ILE A 399 -6.68 2.06 1.32
N SER A 400 -5.37 1.96 1.11
CA SER A 400 -4.37 2.65 1.91
C SER A 400 -3.77 3.84 1.16
N TYR A 401 -3.77 4.99 1.83
CA TYR A 401 -3.36 6.28 1.28
C TYR A 401 -2.15 6.83 2.04
N GLY A 402 -1.09 7.20 1.32
CA GLY A 402 0.13 7.76 1.92
C GLY A 402 0.18 9.28 1.86
N ARG A 403 0.63 9.80 0.71
CA ARG A 403 0.83 11.25 0.47
C ARG A 403 -0.40 12.10 0.75
N LEU A 404 -1.61 11.60 0.44
CA LEU A 404 -2.83 12.34 0.71
C LEU A 404 -3.07 12.50 2.22
N PHE A 405 -2.79 11.48 3.02
CA PHE A 405 -2.87 11.57 4.48
C PHE A 405 -1.76 12.42 5.08
N ILE A 406 -0.58 12.55 4.43
CA ILE A 406 0.44 13.49 4.89
C ILE A 406 -0.15 14.89 4.97
N SER A 407 -0.81 15.37 3.91
CA SER A 407 -1.33 16.74 3.85
C SER A 407 -2.77 16.92 4.31
N ASN A 408 -3.53 15.85 4.50
CA ASN A 408 -4.95 15.91 4.88
C ASN A 408 -5.16 15.05 6.13
N PRO A 409 -5.08 15.61 7.34
CA PRO A 409 -5.30 14.84 8.56
C PRO A 409 -6.72 14.24 8.62
N ASP A 410 -7.69 14.92 8.02
CA ASP A 410 -9.09 14.53 7.90
C ASP A 410 -9.44 13.94 6.52
N LEU A 411 -8.49 13.25 5.88
CA LEU A 411 -8.66 12.72 4.52
C LEU A 411 -9.96 11.93 4.35
N VAL A 412 -10.32 11.10 5.33
CA VAL A 412 -11.56 10.31 5.31
C VAL A 412 -12.79 11.18 5.06
N LEU A 413 -12.91 12.29 5.80
CA LEU A 413 -14.03 13.23 5.68
C LEU A 413 -14.01 13.90 4.30
N ARG A 414 -12.84 14.33 3.83
CA ARG A 414 -12.71 14.99 2.53
C ARG A 414 -13.07 14.06 1.38
N LEU A 415 -12.61 12.81 1.41
CA LEU A 415 -12.99 11.80 0.42
C LEU A 415 -14.49 11.54 0.47
N LYS A 416 -15.09 11.44 1.67
CA LYS A 416 -16.54 11.21 1.82
C LYS A 416 -17.37 12.35 1.24
N LEU A 417 -16.97 13.60 1.48
CA LEU A 417 -17.66 14.79 0.99
C LEU A 417 -17.26 15.21 -0.42
N ASN A 418 -16.29 14.53 -1.04
CA ASN A 418 -15.63 14.97 -2.26
C ASN A 418 -15.09 16.42 -2.15
N ALA A 419 -14.56 16.78 -0.98
CA ALA A 419 -14.04 18.10 -0.69
C ALA A 419 -12.63 18.31 -1.27
N PRO A 420 -12.19 19.56 -1.48
CA PRO A 420 -10.82 19.86 -1.92
C PRO A 420 -9.76 19.27 -0.99
N LEU A 421 -8.69 18.74 -1.57
CA LEU A 421 -7.55 18.18 -0.83
C LEU A 421 -6.42 19.22 -0.72
N ASN A 422 -5.83 19.32 0.47
CA ASN A 422 -4.61 20.07 0.68
C ASN A 422 -3.47 19.46 -0.15
N LYS A 423 -2.70 20.33 -0.82
CA LYS A 423 -1.50 19.92 -1.56
C LYS A 423 -0.38 19.56 -0.59
N TYR A 424 0.27 18.41 -0.81
CA TYR A 424 1.44 18.01 -0.03
C TYR A 424 2.70 18.74 -0.51
N ILE A 425 3.63 18.98 0.42
CA ILE A 425 4.91 19.63 0.15
C ILE A 425 6.01 18.57 0.26
N ARG A 426 6.56 18.12 -0.87
CA ARG A 426 7.54 17.00 -0.84
C ARG A 426 8.82 17.34 -0.07
N LYS A 427 9.21 18.63 -0.05
CA LYS A 427 10.40 19.11 0.67
C LYS A 427 10.33 18.88 2.19
N THR A 428 9.13 18.72 2.75
CA THR A 428 8.94 18.54 4.21
C THR A 428 8.62 17.09 4.59
N PHE A 429 8.70 16.15 3.64
CA PHE A 429 8.43 14.73 3.92
C PHE A 429 9.42 14.16 4.93
N TYR A 430 10.72 14.39 4.68
CA TYR A 430 11.83 13.91 5.50
C TYR A 430 12.61 15.12 6.05
N THR A 431 12.14 15.66 7.18
CA THR A 431 12.76 16.80 7.88
C THR A 431 12.63 16.57 9.39
N GLN A 432 13.44 17.29 10.17
CA GLN A 432 13.43 17.19 11.64
C GLN A 432 12.47 18.18 12.32
N ASP A 433 11.86 19.08 11.55
CA ASP A 433 10.92 20.05 12.10
C ASP A 433 9.67 19.33 12.66
N PRO A 434 9.35 19.48 13.95
CA PRO A 434 8.26 18.76 14.60
C PRO A 434 6.87 19.25 14.19
N VAL A 435 6.76 20.35 13.44
CA VAL A 435 5.48 20.98 13.09
C VAL A 435 5.33 21.13 11.58
N VAL A 436 6.31 21.75 10.92
CA VAL A 436 6.21 22.21 9.53
C VAL A 436 6.10 21.04 8.55
N GLY A 437 5.03 21.05 7.77
CA GLY A 437 4.67 19.97 6.85
C GLY A 437 4.39 18.63 7.55
N TYR A 438 3.97 18.68 8.80
CA TYR A 438 3.76 17.51 9.65
C TYR A 438 2.41 17.55 10.37
N THR A 439 2.28 18.46 11.35
CA THR A 439 1.09 18.65 12.20
C THR A 439 0.38 19.98 11.95
N ASP A 440 0.93 20.81 11.06
CA ASP A 440 0.43 22.13 10.64
C ASP A 440 -0.56 22.09 9.47
N TYR A 441 -0.78 20.92 8.86
CA TYR A 441 -1.74 20.78 7.77
C TYR A 441 -3.19 21.03 8.24
N PRO A 442 -3.96 21.87 7.53
CA PRO A 442 -5.26 22.33 7.99
C PRO A 442 -6.33 21.24 7.87
N PHE A 443 -7.26 21.20 8.83
CA PHE A 443 -8.51 20.44 8.75
C PHE A 443 -9.55 21.18 7.89
N LEU A 444 -10.57 20.48 7.41
CA LEU A 444 -11.75 21.06 6.79
C LEU A 444 -12.57 21.79 7.88
N SER A 445 -12.81 23.08 7.72
CA SER A 445 -13.58 23.88 8.67
C SER A 445 -15.08 23.56 8.60
N LYS A 446 -15.77 23.52 9.75
CA LYS A 446 -17.23 23.63 9.83
C LYS A 446 -17.59 25.09 10.10
N ALA A 447 -17.79 25.92 9.08
CA ALA A 447 -18.37 27.25 9.25
C ALA A 447 -19.14 27.71 8.00
N ASN A 448 -20.46 27.90 8.15
CA ASN A 448 -21.36 28.76 7.38
C ASN A 448 -21.00 29.08 5.91
N GLY A 449 -21.04 28.06 5.04
CA GLY A 449 -21.24 28.26 3.60
C GLY A 449 -20.06 28.81 2.79
N VAL A 450 -18.92 29.14 3.41
CA VAL A 450 -17.68 29.49 2.70
C VAL A 450 -16.54 28.65 3.25
N GLN A 451 -16.04 27.75 2.40
CA GLN A 451 -15.02 26.75 2.74
C GLN A 451 -13.61 27.36 2.62
N VAL A 452 -12.89 27.45 3.73
CA VAL A 452 -11.46 27.83 3.74
C VAL A 452 -10.68 26.88 4.66
N PRO A 453 -9.48 26.41 4.27
CA PRO A 453 -8.61 25.60 5.14
C PRO A 453 -8.19 26.40 6.39
N LEU A 454 -8.38 25.83 7.58
CA LEU A 454 -7.89 26.42 8.84
C LEU A 454 -6.44 26.03 9.07
N SER A 455 -5.52 26.87 8.58
CA SER A 455 -4.10 26.84 8.97
C SER A 455 -4.00 27.04 10.49
N ARG A 456 -3.16 26.25 11.17
CA ARG A 456 -2.73 26.53 12.56
C ARG A 456 -1.53 27.49 12.62
N LEU A 457 -1.15 28.08 11.48
CA LEU A 457 -0.27 29.25 11.38
C LEU A 457 -1.10 30.48 11.05
#